data_AF-A0A3P6UJJ1-F1
#
_entry.id   AF-A0A3P6UJJ1-F1
#
_cell.length_a   1.000
_cell.length_b   1.000
_cell.length_c   1.000
_cell.angle_alpha   90.00
_cell.angle_beta   90.00
_cell.angle_gamma   90.00
#
_symmetry.space_group_name_H-M   'P 1'
#
loop_
_entity.id
_entity.type
_entity.pdbx_description
1 polymer ?
#
loop_
_entity_poly.entity_id
_entity_poly.type
_entity_poly.pdbx_seq_one_letter_code
_entity_poly.pdbx_strand_id
1 'polypeptide(L)'
;MDKMVEELEVQFGKMALTDSSRIDGMFLKYNKDRLTYVDLINLKDMCKKLQLPGDEDVLNAFLDKHGCEGRMTLDQFRKFFEKTPTASC
;
A
#
# COMPACT_ATOMS: atom_id res chain seq x y z
N MET A 1 -14.31 -11.12 -1.11
CA MET A 1 -12.96 -10.64 -0.76
C MET A 1 -12.47 -9.63 -1.79
N ASP A 2 -12.58 -9.93 -3.10
CA ASP A 2 -12.03 -9.07 -4.17
C ASP A 2 -12.49 -7.61 -4.15
N LYS A 3 -13.78 -7.34 -3.90
CA LYS A 3 -14.29 -5.95 -3.81
C LYS A 3 -13.63 -5.12 -2.71
N MET A 4 -13.29 -5.73 -1.58
CA MET A 4 -12.64 -5.01 -0.47
C MET A 4 -11.17 -4.74 -0.78
N VAL A 5 -10.51 -5.67 -1.48
CA VAL A 5 -9.15 -5.47 -1.97
C VAL A 5 -9.14 -4.36 -3.02
N GLU A 6 -10.08 -4.36 -3.96
CA GLU A 6 -10.24 -3.29 -4.95
C GLU A 6 -10.51 -1.92 -4.30
N GLU A 7 -11.38 -1.86 -3.28
CA GLU A 7 -11.62 -0.62 -2.53
C GLU A 7 -10.36 -0.13 -1.83
N LEU A 8 -9.59 -1.04 -1.22
CA LEU A 8 -8.31 -0.71 -0.59
C LEU A 8 -7.29 -0.21 -1.63
N GLU A 9 -7.23 -0.85 -2.80
CA GLU A 9 -6.39 -0.43 -3.92
C GLU A 9 -6.76 0.96 -4.41
N VAL A 10 -8.06 1.26 -4.54
CA VAL A 10 -8.56 2.58 -4.94
C VAL A 10 -8.22 3.64 -3.90
N GLN A 11 -8.35 3.32 -2.60
CA GLN A 11 -8.01 4.26 -1.52
C GLN A 11 -6.52 4.57 -1.49
N PHE A 12 -5.67 3.54 -1.61
CA PHE A 12 -4.24 3.75 -1.75
C PHE A 12 -3.92 4.55 -3.02
N GLY A 13 -4.48 4.17 -4.16
CA GLY A 13 -4.27 4.87 -5.44
C GLY A 13 -4.64 6.35 -5.38
N LYS A 14 -5.77 6.71 -4.73
CA LYS A 14 -6.19 8.09 -4.51
C LYS A 14 -5.16 8.88 -3.69
N MET A 15 -4.54 8.28 -2.69
CA MET A 15 -3.49 8.94 -1.92
C MET A 15 -2.25 9.27 -2.76
N ALA A 16 -1.85 8.36 -3.65
CA ALA A 16 -0.71 8.62 -4.54
C ALA A 16 -0.97 9.75 -5.53
N LEU A 17 -2.22 9.93 -5.97
CA LEU A 17 -2.61 11.06 -6.82
C LEU A 17 -2.53 12.40 -6.08
N THR A 18 -2.80 12.43 -4.77
CA THR A 18 -2.76 13.67 -3.99
C THR A 18 -1.35 14.14 -3.63
N ASP A 19 -0.34 13.26 -3.64
CA ASP A 19 1.06 13.64 -3.37
C ASP A 19 2.06 12.51 -3.74
N SER A 20 2.51 12.44 -4.99
CA SER A 20 3.42 11.40 -5.48
C SER A 20 4.79 11.41 -4.79
N SER A 21 5.24 12.58 -4.31
CA SER A 21 6.47 12.76 -3.54
C SER A 21 6.43 12.08 -2.17
N ARG A 22 5.22 11.78 -1.66
CA ARG A 22 5.02 11.07 -0.39
C ARG A 22 5.15 9.57 -0.49
N ILE A 23 5.19 8.93 -1.66
CA ILE A 23 5.19 7.45 -1.73
C ILE A 23 6.44 6.89 -1.05
N ASP A 24 7.62 7.39 -1.42
CA ASP A 24 8.89 7.01 -0.81
C ASP A 24 8.97 7.44 0.66
N GLY A 25 8.51 8.66 0.96
CA GLY A 25 8.46 9.19 2.32
C GLY A 25 7.51 8.41 3.24
N MET A 26 6.38 7.92 2.71
CA MET A 26 5.45 7.05 3.41
C MET A 26 6.09 5.69 3.62
N PHE A 27 6.65 5.09 2.58
CA PHE A 27 7.36 3.82 2.73
C PHE A 27 8.39 3.90 3.85
N LEU A 28 9.24 4.93 3.88
CA LEU A 28 10.20 5.19 4.95
C LEU A 28 9.56 5.46 6.32
N LYS A 29 8.41 6.16 6.37
CA LYS A 29 7.69 6.47 7.61
C LYS A 29 7.07 5.23 8.27
N TYR A 30 6.61 4.28 7.45
CA TYR A 30 5.92 3.07 7.93
C TYR A 30 6.87 1.87 8.08
N ASN A 31 7.96 1.86 7.33
CA ASN A 31 9.10 0.97 7.51
C ASN A 31 10.00 1.43 8.67
N LYS A 32 9.49 1.30 9.88
CA LYS A 32 10.18 1.75 11.11
C LYS A 32 11.46 0.95 11.39
N ASP A 33 11.53 -0.29 10.88
CA ASP A 33 12.62 -1.22 11.13
C ASP A 33 13.76 -1.08 10.10
N ARG A 34 13.62 -0.17 9.12
CA ARG A 34 14.54 0.02 7.98
C ARG A 34 14.75 -1.26 7.15
N LEU A 35 13.80 -2.18 7.21
CA LEU A 35 13.78 -3.37 6.38
C LEU A 35 13.40 -2.96 4.96
N THR A 36 13.97 -3.51 3.90
CA THR A 36 13.68 -3.02 2.53
C THR A 36 12.26 -3.37 2.01
N TYR A 37 11.32 -3.68 2.92
CA TYR A 37 9.95 -4.09 2.66
C TYR A 37 8.95 -3.55 3.71
N VAL A 38 7.68 -3.52 3.34
CA VAL A 38 6.53 -3.42 4.24
C VAL A 38 5.85 -4.77 4.37
N ASP A 39 5.46 -5.13 5.58
CA ASP A 39 4.71 -6.35 5.87
C ASP A 39 3.27 -6.03 6.32
N LEU A 40 2.53 -7.07 6.69
CA LEU A 40 1.17 -6.97 7.22
C LEU A 40 1.07 -6.02 8.42
N ILE A 41 2.05 -6.02 9.32
CA ILE A 41 2.05 -5.16 10.51
C ILE A 41 2.20 -3.70 10.09
N ASN A 42 3.12 -3.41 9.16
CA ASN A 42 3.30 -2.07 8.63
C ASN A 42 2.04 -1.56 7.90
N LEU A 43 1.41 -2.41 7.08
CA LEU A 43 0.17 -2.08 6.39
C LEU A 43 -1.00 -1.85 7.36
N LYS A 44 -1.10 -2.65 8.43
CA LYS A 44 -2.14 -2.48 9.45
C LYS A 44 -1.97 -1.16 10.23
N ASP A 45 -0.73 -0.79 10.58
CA ASP A 45 -0.43 0.53 11.18
C ASP A 45 -0.74 1.67 10.19
N MET A 46 -0.45 1.48 8.91
CA MET A 46 -0.76 2.42 7.84
C MET A 46 -2.28 2.62 7.71
N CYS A 47 -3.06 1.55 7.57
CA CYS A 47 -4.51 1.61 7.46
C CYS A 47 -5.14 2.26 8.70
N LYS A 48 -4.67 1.93 9.90
CA LYS A 48 -5.17 2.54 11.14
C LYS A 48 -4.96 4.06 11.18
N LYS A 49 -3.79 4.54 10.74
CA LYS A 49 -3.48 5.98 10.70
C LYS A 49 -4.25 6.73 9.63
N LEU A 50 -4.56 6.06 8.53
CA LEU A 50 -5.31 6.61 7.40
C LEU A 50 -6.82 6.42 7.52
N GLN A 51 -7.27 5.79 8.61
CA GLN A 51 -8.68 5.42 8.83
C GLN A 51 -9.24 4.53 7.70
N LEU A 52 -8.39 3.69 7.13
CA LEU A 52 -8.75 2.70 6.12
C LEU A 52 -9.08 1.36 6.80
N PRO A 53 -9.89 0.51 6.16
CA PRO A 53 -10.12 -0.86 6.62
C PRO A 53 -8.79 -1.62 6.63
N GLY A 54 -8.33 -2.01 7.83
CA GLY A 54 -7.11 -2.80 8.05
C GLY A 54 -7.43 -4.26 8.37
N ASP A 55 -8.40 -4.83 7.67
CA ASP A 55 -8.78 -6.24 7.80
C ASP A 55 -7.62 -7.13 7.35
N GLU A 56 -7.28 -8.10 8.17
CA GLU A 56 -6.09 -8.93 7.98
C GLU A 56 -6.18 -9.79 6.72
N ASP A 57 -7.36 -10.33 6.40
CA ASP A 57 -7.56 -11.15 5.21
C ASP A 57 -7.44 -10.30 3.95
N VAL A 58 -7.92 -9.05 4.00
CA VAL A 58 -7.81 -8.09 2.88
C VAL A 58 -6.36 -7.65 2.67
N LEU A 59 -5.63 -7.37 3.75
CA LEU A 59 -4.23 -6.97 3.68
C LEU A 59 -3.32 -8.13 3.21
N ASN A 60 -3.60 -9.35 3.66
CA ASN A 60 -2.90 -10.55 3.18
C ASN A 60 -3.18 -10.77 1.69
N ALA A 61 -4.44 -10.69 1.25
CA ALA A 61 -4.78 -10.79 -0.17
C ALA A 61 -4.11 -9.69 -1.02
N PHE A 62 -3.96 -8.48 -0.48
CA PHE A 62 -3.22 -7.40 -1.13
C PHE A 62 -1.72 -7.71 -1.26
N LEU A 63 -1.10 -8.24 -0.20
CA LEU A 63 0.30 -8.67 -0.20
C LEU A 63 0.55 -9.87 -1.12
N ASP A 64 -0.39 -10.80 -1.23
CA ASP A 64 -0.31 -11.93 -2.17
C ASP A 64 -0.41 -11.46 -3.62
N LYS A 65 -1.16 -10.38 -3.87
CA LYS A 65 -1.38 -9.84 -5.23
C LYS A 65 -0.23 -8.95 -5.72
N HIS A 66 0.37 -8.15 -4.84
CA HIS A 66 1.38 -7.14 -5.21
C HIS A 66 2.78 -7.36 -4.61
N GLY A 67 2.88 -8.19 -3.57
CA GLY A 67 4.09 -8.51 -2.86
C GLY A 67 4.68 -9.89 -3.21
N CYS A 68 5.54 -10.38 -2.33
CA CYS A 68 6.13 -11.70 -2.34
C CYS A 68 6.35 -12.15 -0.89
N GLU A 69 5.95 -13.37 -0.54
CA GLU A 69 6.12 -13.95 0.81
C GLU A 69 5.53 -13.08 1.95
N GLY A 70 4.33 -12.51 1.74
CA GLY A 70 3.66 -11.67 2.74
C GLY A 70 4.35 -10.32 2.98
N ARG A 71 5.21 -9.89 2.06
CA ARG A 71 5.98 -8.64 2.13
C ARG A 71 5.97 -7.93 0.80
N MET A 72 6.11 -6.62 0.82
CA MET A 72 6.18 -5.81 -0.39
C MET A 72 7.36 -4.85 -0.32
N THR A 73 8.30 -4.97 -1.26
CA THR A 73 9.45 -4.09 -1.38
C THR A 73 9.05 -2.69 -1.83
N LEU A 74 9.95 -1.71 -1.68
CA LEU A 74 9.72 -0.35 -2.18
C LEU A 74 9.41 -0.33 -3.69
N ASP A 75 10.11 -1.14 -4.48
CA ASP A 75 9.89 -1.18 -5.93
C ASP A 75 8.54 -1.78 -6.30
N GLN A 76 8.07 -2.79 -5.56
CA GLN A 76 6.72 -3.33 -5.72
C GLN A 76 5.66 -2.32 -5.28
N PHE A 77 5.90 -1.63 -4.16
CA PHE A 77 5.05 -0.55 -3.67
C PHE A 77 4.92 0.56 -4.71
N ARG A 78 6.03 1.02 -5.30
CA ARG A 78 6.03 2.01 -6.40
C ARG A 78 5.29 1.52 -7.63
N LYS A 79 5.55 0.30 -8.10
CA LYS A 79 4.87 -0.30 -9.25
C LYS A 79 3.36 -0.39 -9.07
N PHE A 80 2.90 -0.65 -7.85
CA PHE A 80 1.47 -0.62 -7.54
C PHE A 80 0.88 0.77 -7.82
N PHE A 81 1.53 1.84 -7.34
CA PHE A 81 1.05 3.21 -7.57
C PHE A 81 1.19 3.68 -9.02
N GLU A 82 2.26 3.29 -9.72
CA GLU A 82 2.47 3.62 -11.14
C GLU A 82 1.43 2.98 -12.06
N LYS A 83 0.86 1.82 -11.68
CA LYS A 83 -0.24 1.18 -12.42
C LYS A 83 -1.58 1.88 -12.24
N THR A 84 -1.74 2.68 -11.18
CA THR A 84 -2.93 3.54 -11.04
C THR A 84 -2.82 4.61 -12.11
N PRO A 85 -3.78 4.74 -13.04
CA PRO A 85 -3.70 5.74 -14.08
C PRO A 85 -3.47 7.10 -13.44
N THR A 86 -2.36 7.75 -13.77
CA THR A 86 -2.20 9.18 -13.52
C THR A 86 -3.46 9.83 -14.04
N ALA A 87 -4.23 10.45 -13.14
CA ALA A 87 -5.38 11.25 -13.51
C ALA A 87 -4.87 12.29 -14.52
N SER A 88 -5.10 12.00 -15.79
CA SER A 88 -4.78 12.88 -16.89
C SER A 88 -5.88 13.93 -16.85
N CYS A 89 -5.57 15.08 -16.25
CA CYS A 89 -6.31 16.32 -16.49
C CYS A 89 -5.66 17.06 -17.66
#